data_AF-A0A2E1ERR4-F1
#
_entry.id   AF-A0A2E1ERR4-F1
#
_cell.length_a   1.000
_cell.length_b   1.000
_cell.length_c   1.000
_cell.angle_alpha   90.00
_cell.angle_beta   90.00
_cell.angle_gamma   90.00
#
_symmetry.space_group_name_H-M   'P 1'
#
loop_
_entity.id
_entity.type
_entity.pdbx_description
1 polymer ?
#
loop_
_entity_poly.entity_id
_entity_poly.type
_entity_poly.pdbx_seq_one_letter_code
_entity_poly.pdbx_strand_id
1 'polypeptide(L)'
;AIVGHVDLRSSNAKEVIEDHLKYKNFKGIRDFSYGDYLTSSAFRRGFKLLEEYELIACIATEWPEISKLRNLAYTHPNIRIILDHAGKPIERNDEYFSNWKNGLKSISKEDNVICKISGLGMGDHDWTTESIKPYVETCIEVFGIDRVIFGSNWPVDSLWSNYEKVINSYREITNQLTLSEREKFFFKNVDYIYDI
;
A
#
# COMPACT_ATOMS: atom_id res chain seq x y z
N ALA A 1 -9.18 -6.66 10.54
CA ALA A 1 -7.75 -6.46 10.86
C ALA A 1 -7.52 -5.02 11.33
N ILE A 2 -6.55 -4.81 12.22
CA ILE A 2 -6.04 -3.51 12.66
C ILE A 2 -4.59 -3.42 12.20
N VAL A 3 -4.25 -2.29 11.58
CA VAL A 3 -2.87 -1.87 11.33
C VAL A 3 -2.59 -0.74 12.31
N GLY A 4 -1.72 -0.98 13.29
CA GLY A 4 -1.37 0.03 14.30
C GLY A 4 -0.03 0.70 13.99
N HIS A 5 0.45 1.50 14.93
CA HIS A 5 1.73 2.18 14.82
C HIS A 5 2.74 1.62 15.83
N VAL A 6 3.98 1.46 15.36
CA VAL A 6 5.18 1.20 16.18
C VAL A 6 6.33 1.96 15.53
N ASP A 7 7.12 2.70 16.32
CA ASP A 7 8.38 3.25 15.83
C ASP A 7 9.43 2.12 15.77
N LEU A 8 9.66 1.59 14.57
CA LEU A 8 10.58 0.48 14.35
C LEU A 8 12.06 0.85 14.54
N ARG A 9 12.38 2.13 14.76
CA ARG A 9 13.74 2.57 15.09
C ARG A 9 14.02 2.49 16.59
N SER A 10 12.96 2.49 17.40
CA SER A 10 13.06 2.51 18.85
C SER A 10 13.65 1.21 19.39
N SER A 11 14.44 1.29 20.46
CA SER A 11 14.96 0.12 21.16
C SER A 11 13.87 -0.72 21.83
N ASN A 12 12.70 -0.13 22.11
CA ASN A 12 11.56 -0.83 22.69
C ASN A 12 10.51 -1.31 21.66
N ALA A 13 10.81 -1.28 20.35
CA ALA A 13 9.86 -1.68 19.30
C ALA A 13 9.25 -3.07 19.54
N LYS A 14 10.05 -4.04 20.03
CA LYS A 14 9.60 -5.40 20.35
C LYS A 14 8.51 -5.41 21.44
N GLU A 15 8.72 -4.69 22.53
CA GLU A 15 7.76 -4.59 23.64
C GLU A 15 6.42 -4.00 23.16
N VAL A 16 6.48 -2.94 22.34
CA VAL A 16 5.27 -2.31 21.78
C VAL A 16 4.53 -3.25 20.83
N ILE A 17 5.26 -4.05 20.03
CA ILE A 17 4.66 -5.08 19.18
C ILE A 17 3.95 -6.13 20.04
N GLU A 18 4.60 -6.64 21.08
CA GLU A 18 4.05 -7.63 22.00
C GLU A 18 2.79 -7.11 22.73
N ASP A 19 2.76 -5.82 23.06
CA ASP A 19 1.58 -5.16 23.62
C ASP A 19 0.41 -5.10 22.63
N HIS A 20 0.67 -4.77 21.36
CA HIS A 20 -0.37 -4.81 20.32
C HIS A 20 -0.88 -6.23 20.05
N LEU A 21 0.00 -7.24 20.12
CA LEU A 21 -0.35 -8.65 19.90
C LEU A 21 -1.28 -9.24 20.96
N LYS A 22 -1.51 -8.54 22.08
CA LYS A 22 -2.59 -8.87 23.02
C LYS A 22 -3.98 -8.80 22.37
N TYR A 23 -4.10 -8.12 21.22
CA TYR A 23 -5.33 -8.00 20.45
C TYR A 23 -5.27 -8.85 19.17
N LYS A 24 -6.10 -9.90 19.11
CA LYS A 24 -6.13 -10.89 18.01
C LYS A 24 -6.32 -10.31 16.60
N ASN A 25 -6.86 -9.10 16.50
CA ASN A 25 -7.13 -8.44 15.23
C ASN A 25 -5.97 -7.55 14.75
N PHE A 26 -4.91 -7.37 15.53
CA PHE A 26 -3.69 -6.69 15.10
C PHE A 26 -2.94 -7.56 14.08
N LYS A 27 -2.75 -7.05 12.88
CA LYS A 27 -2.18 -7.81 11.75
C LYS A 27 -1.03 -7.09 11.05
N GLY A 28 -0.75 -5.84 11.40
CA GLY A 28 0.31 -5.08 10.74
C GLY A 28 0.65 -3.76 11.39
N ILE A 29 1.71 -3.16 10.89
CA ILE A 29 2.28 -1.90 11.37
C ILE A 29 2.34 -0.91 10.22
N ARG A 30 1.92 0.33 10.49
CA ARG A 30 2.18 1.48 9.64
C ARG A 30 3.17 2.40 10.33
N ASP A 31 4.31 2.60 9.68
CA ASP A 31 5.31 3.58 10.11
C ASP A 31 5.07 4.91 9.37
N PHE A 32 4.99 6.00 10.13
CA PHE A 32 4.77 7.35 9.60
C PHE A 32 6.08 8.15 9.49
N SER A 33 7.23 7.48 9.53
CA SER A 33 8.54 8.09 9.33
C SER A 33 8.69 8.70 7.95
N TYR A 34 9.54 9.72 7.86
CA TYR A 34 9.87 10.45 6.64
C TYR A 34 11.39 10.55 6.45
N GLY A 35 11.82 10.89 5.23
CA GLY A 35 13.24 10.92 4.86
C GLY A 35 13.84 9.53 4.63
N ASP A 36 15.13 9.38 4.86
CA ASP A 36 15.91 8.16 4.55
C ASP A 36 15.74 7.01 5.55
N TYR A 37 14.57 6.86 6.17
CA TYR A 37 14.39 5.87 7.24
C TYR A 37 14.45 4.42 6.73
N LEU A 38 14.06 4.14 5.48
CA LEU A 38 14.08 2.79 4.89
C LEU A 38 15.50 2.19 4.76
N THR A 39 16.54 3.03 4.76
CA THR A 39 17.95 2.61 4.72
C THR A 39 18.61 2.66 6.10
N SER A 40 17.94 3.23 7.10
CA SER A 40 18.45 3.31 8.46
C SER A 40 18.63 1.92 9.07
N SER A 41 19.80 1.69 9.65
CA SER A 41 20.09 0.46 10.39
C SER A 41 19.13 0.29 11.58
N ALA A 42 18.73 1.38 12.22
CA ALA A 42 17.79 1.34 13.34
C ALA A 42 16.42 0.83 12.90
N PHE A 43 15.88 1.39 11.80
CA PHE A 43 14.61 0.95 11.24
C PHE A 43 14.67 -0.50 10.77
N ARG A 44 15.73 -0.88 10.03
CA ARG A 44 15.88 -2.25 9.51
C ARG A 44 16.01 -3.30 10.62
N ARG A 45 16.50 -2.95 11.81
CA ARG A 45 16.46 -3.85 12.97
C ARG A 45 15.03 -4.11 13.42
N GLY A 46 14.20 -3.07 13.59
CA GLY A 46 12.81 -3.25 13.99
C GLY A 46 11.96 -3.88 12.89
N PHE A 47 12.22 -3.56 11.62
CA PHE A 47 11.52 -4.14 10.47
C PHE A 47 11.63 -5.67 10.45
N LYS A 48 12.79 -6.24 10.82
CA LYS A 48 12.98 -7.69 10.93
C LYS A 48 12.06 -8.37 11.95
N LEU A 49 11.62 -7.65 12.98
CA LEU A 49 10.67 -8.20 13.96
C LEU A 49 9.33 -8.56 13.31
N LEU A 50 8.95 -7.88 12.23
CA LEU A 50 7.70 -8.18 11.53
C LEU A 50 7.68 -9.62 10.99
N GLU A 51 8.83 -10.17 10.60
CA GLU A 51 8.94 -11.57 10.17
C GLU A 51 8.71 -12.53 11.35
N GLU A 52 9.30 -12.24 12.52
CA GLU A 52 9.17 -13.05 13.74
C GLU A 52 7.71 -13.15 14.22
N TYR A 53 6.94 -12.08 14.05
CA TYR A 53 5.55 -11.99 14.50
C TYR A 53 4.52 -12.10 13.37
N GLU A 54 4.95 -12.46 12.15
CA GLU A 54 4.09 -12.60 10.96
C GLU A 54 3.22 -11.35 10.66
N LEU A 55 3.77 -10.16 10.93
CA LEU A 55 3.09 -8.89 10.77
C LEU A 55 3.32 -8.28 9.39
N ILE A 56 2.29 -7.61 8.88
CA ILE A 56 2.32 -6.90 7.61
C ILE A 56 2.93 -5.51 7.80
N ALA A 57 3.80 -5.09 6.87
CA ALA A 57 4.28 -3.72 6.80
C ALA A 57 3.39 -2.87 5.88
N CYS A 58 2.80 -1.78 6.37
CA CYS A 58 2.16 -0.76 5.53
C CYS A 58 3.10 0.43 5.39
N ILE A 59 3.53 0.70 4.15
CA ILE A 59 4.53 1.72 3.86
C ILE A 59 4.02 2.64 2.73
N ALA A 60 4.00 3.94 3.00
CA ALA A 60 3.84 4.96 1.97
C ALA A 60 5.22 5.36 1.43
N THR A 61 5.44 5.20 0.13
CA THR A 61 6.70 5.58 -0.53
C THR A 61 6.43 6.05 -1.95
N GLU A 62 6.93 7.21 -2.30
CA GLU A 62 6.79 7.81 -3.63
C GLU A 62 7.80 7.21 -4.62
N TRP A 63 7.53 7.36 -5.92
CA TRP A 63 8.36 6.76 -6.98
C TRP A 63 9.86 7.09 -6.92
N PRO A 64 10.33 8.29 -6.49
CA PRO A 64 11.77 8.56 -6.39
C PRO A 64 12.46 7.66 -5.36
N GLU A 65 11.72 7.28 -4.32
CA GLU A 65 12.20 6.55 -3.15
C GLU A 65 11.92 5.04 -3.25
N ILE A 66 11.21 4.61 -4.29
CA ILE A 66 10.72 3.23 -4.44
C ILE A 66 11.85 2.21 -4.56
N SER A 67 13.03 2.63 -5.00
CA SER A 67 14.23 1.81 -5.03
C SER A 67 14.69 1.38 -3.62
N LYS A 68 14.52 2.24 -2.61
CA LYS A 68 14.83 1.94 -1.21
C LYS A 68 13.85 0.93 -0.63
N LEU A 69 12.56 1.10 -0.92
CA LEU A 69 11.52 0.14 -0.53
C LEU A 69 11.71 -1.21 -1.22
N ARG A 70 12.04 -1.21 -2.52
CA ARG A 70 12.36 -2.42 -3.26
C ARG A 70 13.55 -3.17 -2.65
N ASN A 71 14.62 -2.46 -2.29
CA ASN A 71 15.74 -3.10 -1.60
C ASN A 71 15.31 -3.71 -0.26
N LEU A 72 14.46 -3.03 0.50
CA LEU A 72 13.92 -3.56 1.75
C LEU A 72 13.13 -4.85 1.52
N ALA A 73 12.23 -4.86 0.53
CA ALA A 73 11.42 -6.00 0.12
C ALA A 73 12.29 -7.20 -0.29
N TYR A 74 13.27 -6.96 -1.17
CA TYR A 74 14.22 -7.96 -1.63
C TYR A 74 15.03 -8.58 -0.47
N THR A 75 15.42 -7.78 0.52
CA THR A 75 16.18 -8.25 1.69
C THR A 75 15.35 -9.00 2.74
N HIS A 76 14.01 -8.87 2.70
CA HIS A 76 13.09 -9.53 3.64
C HIS A 76 11.91 -10.14 2.87
N PRO A 77 12.14 -11.16 2.04
CA PRO A 77 11.13 -11.72 1.14
C PRO A 77 9.94 -12.35 1.90
N ASN A 78 10.09 -12.67 3.18
CA ASN A 78 9.04 -13.26 4.00
C ASN A 78 8.12 -12.22 4.66
N ILE A 79 8.49 -10.93 4.66
CA ILE A 79 7.65 -9.86 5.19
C ILE A 79 6.76 -9.35 4.06
N ARG A 80 5.43 -9.43 4.23
CA ARG A 80 4.47 -8.83 3.30
C ARG A 80 4.49 -7.31 3.45
N ILE A 81 4.63 -6.61 2.34
CA ILE A 81 4.65 -5.15 2.28
C ILE A 81 3.44 -4.66 1.48
N ILE A 82 2.61 -3.85 2.11
CA ILE A 82 1.57 -3.07 1.45
C ILE A 82 2.19 -1.73 1.06
N LEU A 83 2.35 -1.53 -0.25
CA LEU A 83 2.62 -0.21 -0.81
C LEU A 83 1.32 0.60 -0.73
N ASP A 84 1.30 1.55 0.20
CA ASP A 84 0.13 2.40 0.43
C ASP A 84 -0.09 3.37 -0.74
N HIS A 85 -1.37 3.66 -0.98
CA HIS A 85 -1.86 4.69 -1.90
C HIS A 85 -1.27 4.62 -3.31
N ALA A 86 -1.05 3.41 -3.82
CA ALA A 86 -0.43 3.18 -5.12
C ALA A 86 0.94 3.86 -5.29
N GLY A 87 1.74 3.97 -4.22
CA GLY A 87 2.99 4.73 -4.26
C GLY A 87 2.78 6.25 -4.32
N LYS A 88 1.63 6.70 -3.80
CA LYS A 88 1.22 8.09 -3.58
C LYS A 88 1.54 9.01 -4.77
N PRO A 89 0.89 8.82 -5.93
CA PRO A 89 1.11 9.69 -7.08
C PRO A 89 0.53 11.09 -6.80
N ILE A 90 1.41 12.06 -6.51
CA ILE A 90 1.04 13.43 -6.07
C ILE A 90 0.88 14.44 -7.22
N GLU A 91 1.26 14.08 -8.44
CA GLU A 91 1.09 14.92 -9.63
C GLU A 91 0.37 14.17 -10.76
N ARG A 92 -0.13 14.92 -11.75
CA ARG A 92 -0.97 14.40 -12.85
C ARG A 92 -0.46 14.70 -14.26
N ASN A 93 0.80 15.09 -14.41
CA ASN A 93 1.42 15.30 -15.72
C ASN A 93 2.02 13.99 -16.30
N ASP A 94 2.22 13.96 -17.62
CA ASP A 94 2.65 12.76 -18.35
C ASP A 94 4.04 12.26 -17.96
N GLU A 95 4.96 13.18 -17.68
CA GLU A 95 6.32 12.84 -17.24
C GLU A 95 6.29 12.16 -15.87
N TYR A 96 5.55 12.74 -14.92
CA TYR A 96 5.35 12.16 -13.60
C TYR A 96 4.67 10.79 -13.68
N PHE A 97 3.60 10.67 -14.48
CA PHE A 97 2.91 9.39 -14.67
C PHE A 97 3.87 8.31 -15.20
N SER A 98 4.72 8.66 -16.16
CA SER A 98 5.71 7.74 -16.74
C SER A 98 6.74 7.29 -15.69
N ASN A 99 7.26 8.22 -14.88
CA ASN A 99 8.21 7.93 -13.81
C ASN A 99 7.58 7.07 -12.71
N TRP A 100 6.36 7.40 -12.29
CA TRP A 100 5.57 6.64 -11.33
C TRP A 100 5.31 5.22 -11.83
N LYS A 101 4.85 5.05 -13.09
CA LYS A 101 4.61 3.74 -13.71
C LYS A 101 5.89 2.90 -13.74
N ASN A 102 7.03 3.49 -14.09
CA ASN A 102 8.33 2.81 -14.07
C ASN A 102 8.75 2.39 -12.65
N GLY A 103 8.49 3.23 -11.66
CA GLY A 103 8.69 2.92 -10.26
C GLY A 103 7.88 1.71 -9.80
N LEU A 104 6.58 1.69 -10.10
CA LEU A 104 5.70 0.56 -9.80
C LEU A 104 6.14 -0.72 -10.51
N LYS A 105 6.52 -0.62 -11.79
CA LYS A 105 7.05 -1.76 -12.56
C LYS A 105 8.35 -2.32 -11.98
N SER A 106 9.16 -1.49 -11.33
CA SER A 106 10.37 -1.93 -10.66
C SER A 106 10.06 -2.73 -9.39
N ILE A 107 9.22 -2.18 -8.51
CA ILE A 107 8.94 -2.80 -7.20
C ILE A 107 8.00 -4.01 -7.28
N SER A 108 7.11 -4.05 -8.27
CA SER A 108 6.22 -5.21 -8.50
C SER A 108 6.96 -6.50 -8.85
N LYS A 109 8.26 -6.43 -9.17
CA LYS A 109 9.13 -7.61 -9.33
C LYS A 109 9.37 -8.36 -8.03
N GLU A 110 9.11 -7.74 -6.88
CA GLU A 110 9.24 -8.37 -5.57
C GLU A 110 7.88 -8.98 -5.18
N ASP A 111 7.82 -10.31 -5.06
CA ASP A 111 6.56 -11.05 -4.88
C ASP A 111 5.84 -10.74 -3.55
N ASN A 112 6.59 -10.29 -2.55
CA ASN A 112 6.08 -9.90 -1.23
C ASN A 112 5.51 -8.48 -1.17
N VAL A 113 5.47 -7.75 -2.29
CA VAL A 113 4.87 -6.41 -2.35
C VAL A 113 3.47 -6.47 -2.98
N ILE A 114 2.51 -5.90 -2.25
CA ILE A 114 1.11 -5.75 -2.64
C ILE A 114 0.81 -4.25 -2.78
N CYS A 115 0.11 -3.86 -3.85
CA CYS A 115 -0.29 -2.48 -4.07
C CYS A 115 -1.68 -2.22 -3.51
N LYS A 116 -1.79 -1.28 -2.57
CA LYS A 116 -3.09 -0.77 -2.09
C LYS A 116 -3.51 0.44 -2.92
N ILE A 117 -4.48 0.24 -3.80
CA ILE A 117 -5.03 1.30 -4.65
C ILE A 117 -6.05 2.09 -3.84
N SER A 118 -5.62 3.26 -3.39
CA SER A 118 -6.39 4.14 -2.48
C SER A 118 -5.82 5.56 -2.53
N GLY A 119 -6.57 6.56 -2.09
CA GLY A 119 -6.01 7.90 -1.84
C GLY A 119 -5.55 8.65 -3.09
N LEU A 120 -6.04 8.28 -4.28
CA LEU A 120 -5.68 8.92 -5.54
C LEU A 120 -6.18 10.38 -5.62
N GLY A 121 -7.20 10.76 -4.83
CA GLY A 121 -7.64 12.16 -4.73
C GLY A 121 -6.60 13.09 -4.09
N MET A 122 -5.63 12.56 -3.33
CA MET A 122 -4.58 13.39 -2.70
C MET A 122 -3.63 14.06 -3.71
N GLY A 123 -3.53 13.52 -4.93
CA GLY A 123 -2.72 14.10 -6.01
C GLY A 123 -3.53 14.79 -7.10
N ASP A 124 -4.86 14.81 -6.96
CA ASP A 124 -5.79 15.45 -7.89
C ASP A 124 -7.08 15.82 -7.15
N HIS A 125 -7.18 17.08 -6.76
CA HIS A 125 -8.30 17.57 -5.95
C HIS A 125 -9.61 17.65 -6.73
N ASP A 126 -9.55 17.69 -8.07
CA ASP A 126 -10.71 17.81 -8.97
C ASP A 126 -10.98 16.50 -9.73
N TRP A 127 -10.52 15.38 -9.16
CA TRP A 127 -10.51 14.09 -9.85
C TRP A 127 -11.89 13.65 -10.38
N THR A 128 -11.84 12.98 -11.53
CA THR A 128 -12.96 12.26 -12.14
C THR A 128 -12.65 10.77 -12.23
N THR A 129 -13.66 9.93 -12.47
CA THR A 129 -13.43 8.50 -12.69
C THR A 129 -12.39 8.27 -13.79
N GLU A 130 -12.46 9.04 -14.87
CA GLU A 130 -11.54 8.99 -16.01
C GLU A 130 -10.13 9.46 -15.64
N SER A 131 -9.96 10.47 -14.78
CA SER A 131 -8.63 10.97 -14.42
C SER A 131 -7.84 9.97 -13.55
N ILE A 132 -8.53 9.21 -12.70
CA ILE A 132 -7.89 8.20 -11.83
C ILE A 132 -7.80 6.82 -12.49
N LYS A 133 -8.59 6.56 -13.54
CA LYS A 133 -8.63 5.28 -14.26
C LYS A 133 -7.24 4.77 -14.69
N PRO A 134 -6.37 5.56 -15.34
CA PRO A 134 -5.04 5.09 -15.75
C PRO A 134 -4.16 4.63 -14.58
N TYR A 135 -4.32 5.22 -13.40
CA TYR A 135 -3.56 4.84 -12.21
C TYR A 135 -4.04 3.50 -11.65
N VAL A 136 -5.36 3.30 -11.57
CA VAL A 136 -5.94 2.02 -11.14
C VAL A 136 -5.56 0.90 -12.10
N GLU A 137 -5.73 1.12 -13.41
CA GLU A 137 -5.40 0.15 -14.46
C GLU A 137 -3.92 -0.20 -14.47
N THR A 138 -3.02 0.80 -14.34
CA THR A 138 -1.57 0.55 -14.27
C THR A 138 -1.19 -0.29 -13.06
N CYS A 139 -1.80 -0.05 -11.89
CA CYS A 139 -1.53 -0.87 -10.71
C CYS A 139 -1.93 -2.33 -10.93
N ILE A 140 -3.12 -2.56 -11.50
CA ILE A 140 -3.61 -3.91 -11.80
C ILE A 140 -2.72 -4.58 -12.85
N GLU A 141 -2.35 -3.87 -13.92
CA GLU A 141 -1.47 -4.35 -14.99
C GLU A 141 -0.10 -4.78 -14.44
N VAL A 142 0.50 -3.96 -13.58
CA VAL A 142 1.87 -4.15 -13.12
C VAL A 142 2.00 -5.18 -11.99
N PHE A 143 1.09 -5.20 -11.03
CA PHE A 143 1.15 -6.12 -9.89
C PHE A 143 0.45 -7.46 -10.17
N GLY A 144 -0.52 -7.46 -11.08
CA GLY A 144 -1.47 -8.55 -11.27
C GLY A 144 -2.60 -8.51 -10.25
N ILE A 145 -3.73 -9.12 -10.61
CA ILE A 145 -4.96 -9.04 -9.80
C ILE A 145 -4.81 -9.64 -8.39
N ASP A 146 -3.90 -10.58 -8.19
CA ASP A 146 -3.66 -11.25 -6.91
C ASP A 146 -2.86 -10.40 -5.90
N ARG A 147 -2.22 -9.32 -6.36
CA ARG A 147 -1.37 -8.44 -5.53
C ARG A 147 -1.82 -6.98 -5.53
N VAL A 148 -3.11 -6.76 -5.78
CA VAL A 148 -3.75 -5.46 -5.63
C VAL A 148 -4.92 -5.54 -4.66
N ILE A 149 -5.08 -4.51 -3.84
CA ILE A 149 -6.21 -4.38 -2.92
C ILE A 149 -6.81 -2.98 -3.01
N PHE A 150 -8.14 -2.90 -2.89
CA PHE A 150 -8.84 -1.63 -2.76
C PHE A 150 -8.71 -1.04 -1.34
N GLY A 151 -8.67 0.29 -1.24
CA GLY A 151 -8.93 1.01 0.00
C GLY A 151 -9.57 2.37 -0.26
N SER A 152 -10.53 2.78 0.57
CA SER A 152 -11.23 4.06 0.39
C SER A 152 -10.40 5.29 0.79
N ASN A 153 -9.37 5.10 1.63
CA ASN A 153 -8.63 6.18 2.30
C ASN A 153 -9.52 7.13 3.14
N TRP A 154 -10.72 6.70 3.52
CA TRP A 154 -11.63 7.51 4.33
C TRP A 154 -11.14 7.60 5.79
N PRO A 155 -11.24 8.76 6.46
CA PRO A 155 -11.89 10.00 6.04
C PRO A 155 -11.03 10.97 5.21
N VAL A 156 -9.75 10.71 4.95
CA VAL A 156 -8.87 11.69 4.28
C VAL A 156 -9.40 12.09 2.89
N ASP A 157 -9.87 11.12 2.11
CA ASP A 157 -10.43 11.39 0.77
C ASP A 157 -11.74 12.20 0.80
N SER A 158 -12.37 12.41 1.97
CA SER A 158 -13.54 13.28 2.08
C SER A 158 -13.24 14.75 1.80
N LEU A 159 -11.96 15.14 1.78
CA LEU A 159 -11.53 16.49 1.45
C LEU A 159 -11.77 16.85 -0.03
N TRP A 160 -11.85 15.85 -0.91
CA TRP A 160 -11.96 16.02 -2.37
C TRP A 160 -13.11 15.23 -2.99
N SER A 161 -13.88 14.49 -2.19
CA SER A 161 -14.98 13.67 -2.68
C SER A 161 -15.93 13.24 -1.55
N ASN A 162 -16.94 12.46 -1.91
CA ASN A 162 -17.74 11.71 -0.96
C ASN A 162 -17.49 10.20 -1.10
N TYR A 163 -17.83 9.45 -0.06
CA TYR A 163 -17.56 8.00 0.00
C TYR A 163 -18.19 7.25 -1.19
N GLU A 164 -19.43 7.56 -1.52
CA GLU A 164 -20.16 6.90 -2.61
C GLU A 164 -19.48 7.12 -3.97
N LYS A 165 -19.08 8.36 -4.29
CA LYS A 165 -18.35 8.69 -5.53
C LYS A 165 -17.06 7.88 -5.62
N VAL A 166 -16.26 7.79 -4.54
CA VAL A 166 -15.04 6.97 -4.51
C VAL A 166 -15.37 5.51 -4.83
N ILE A 167 -16.32 4.89 -4.13
CA ILE A 167 -16.66 3.47 -4.37
C ILE A 167 -17.16 3.24 -5.80
N ASN A 168 -18.04 4.10 -6.30
CA ASN A 168 -18.64 3.97 -7.63
C ASN A 168 -17.59 4.12 -8.73
N SER A 169 -16.64 5.06 -8.61
CA SER A 169 -15.55 5.22 -9.58
C SER A 169 -14.67 3.97 -9.67
N TYR A 170 -14.28 3.36 -8.55
CA TYR A 170 -13.51 2.11 -8.59
C TYR A 170 -14.32 0.94 -9.18
N ARG A 171 -15.62 0.87 -8.91
CA ARG A 171 -16.51 -0.14 -9.51
C ARG A 171 -16.64 0.03 -11.02
N GLU A 172 -16.72 1.26 -11.51
CA GLU A 172 -16.79 1.59 -12.92
C GLU A 172 -15.48 1.26 -13.65
N ILE A 173 -14.35 1.67 -13.09
CA ILE A 173 -13.02 1.40 -13.66
C ILE A 173 -12.76 -0.11 -13.78
N THR A 174 -13.18 -0.88 -12.77
CA THR A 174 -12.97 -2.34 -12.74
C THR A 174 -14.07 -3.13 -13.43
N ASN A 175 -15.00 -2.48 -14.16
CA ASN A 175 -16.15 -3.16 -14.74
C ASN A 175 -15.79 -4.16 -15.87
N GLN A 176 -14.61 -4.01 -16.47
CA GLN A 176 -14.11 -4.96 -17.49
C GLN A 176 -13.46 -6.21 -16.89
N LEU A 177 -13.19 -6.23 -15.58
CA LEU A 177 -12.70 -7.42 -14.89
C LEU A 177 -13.84 -8.42 -14.69
N THR A 178 -13.50 -9.71 -14.69
CA THR A 178 -14.44 -10.77 -14.33
C THR A 178 -14.93 -10.60 -12.89
N LEU A 179 -16.08 -11.21 -12.56
CA LEU A 179 -16.59 -11.18 -11.19
C LEU A 179 -15.55 -11.66 -10.18
N SER A 180 -14.84 -12.76 -10.48
CA SER A 180 -13.82 -13.31 -9.58
C SER A 180 -12.64 -12.35 -9.37
N GLU A 181 -12.23 -11.61 -10.40
CA GLU A 181 -11.15 -10.61 -10.29
C GLU A 181 -11.60 -9.39 -9.48
N ARG A 182 -12.84 -8.94 -9.66
CA ARG A 182 -13.42 -7.86 -8.85
C ARG A 182 -13.52 -8.25 -7.38
N GLU A 183 -13.95 -9.48 -7.09
CA GLU A 183 -13.98 -10.01 -5.73
C GLU A 183 -12.58 -10.05 -5.09
N LYS A 184 -11.56 -10.50 -5.84
CA LYS A 184 -10.15 -10.42 -5.42
C LYS A 184 -9.75 -9.00 -5.04
N PHE A 185 -9.95 -8.07 -5.96
CA PHE A 185 -9.57 -6.67 -5.76
C PHE A 185 -10.28 -6.00 -4.59
N PHE A 186 -11.60 -6.21 -4.44
CA PHE A 186 -12.40 -5.52 -3.43
C PHE A 186 -12.34 -6.16 -2.04
N PHE A 187 -12.18 -7.49 -1.91
CA PHE A 187 -12.18 -8.12 -0.59
C PHE A 187 -11.36 -9.42 -0.46
N LYS A 188 -11.40 -10.37 -1.41
CA LYS A 188 -10.77 -11.70 -1.19
C LYS A 188 -9.25 -11.63 -1.00
N ASN A 189 -8.56 -10.71 -1.68
CA ASN A 189 -7.13 -10.52 -1.45
C ASN A 189 -6.87 -9.98 -0.05
N VAL A 190 -7.71 -9.09 0.47
CA VAL A 190 -7.60 -8.58 1.84
C VAL A 190 -7.80 -9.72 2.84
N ASP A 191 -8.82 -10.55 2.64
CA ASP A 191 -9.10 -11.73 3.48
C ASP A 191 -7.88 -12.66 3.55
N TYR A 192 -7.29 -12.97 2.38
CA TYR A 192 -6.09 -13.80 2.30
C TYR A 192 -4.85 -13.16 2.94
N ILE A 193 -4.59 -11.87 2.64
CA ILE A 193 -3.37 -11.20 3.07
C ILE A 193 -3.37 -10.97 4.58
N TYR A 194 -4.50 -10.55 5.13
CA TYR A 194 -4.66 -10.20 6.54
C TYR A 194 -5.18 -11.34 7.41
N ASP A 195 -5.55 -12.48 6.81
CA ASP A 195 -6.10 -13.65 7.51
C ASP A 195 -7.32 -13.26 8.37
N ILE A 196 -8.40 -12.83 7.67
CA ILE A 196 -9.68 -12.40 8.25
C ILE A 196 -10.89 -13.12 7.65
#